data_AF-A0A2J6SSR6-F1
#
_entry.id   AF-A0A2J6SSR6-F1
#
_cell.length_a   1.000
_cell.length_b   1.000
_cell.length_c   1.000
_cell.angle_alpha   90.00
_cell.angle_beta   90.00
_cell.angle_gamma   90.00
#
_symmetry.space_group_name_H-M   'P 1'
#
loop_
_entity.id
_entity.type
_entity.pdbx_description
1 polymer ?
#
loop_
_entity_poly.entity_id
_entity_poly.type
_entity_poly.pdbx_seq_one_letter_code
_entity_poly.pdbx_strand_id
1 'polypeptide(L)'
;MDLLLFLFVALFSGFLPAHGAELRDVDKFCFNITIPVNVTSNNFVFGLPKFSNNLDVTALNIEFNTRGVAAALNPFAGTHNETAAYQIAGTYCRPSYNKPSTLLLATHGATLDRYYWHFPYQSSKYSFVDFVVSKGYSVLFYDRVGAGESTKLNGYVSQIPIHVAVLEQLIQYVRSGCLSSYAGGVTPKKIVLVGHSLGSIVSNALLASANPTIVDGAVLTGWSLNSGLLAGAPGIFAATQLKIANTVNPSRWGAYDNGWVTVIDIYSCIQLFYKIGSFDFATAQLALASSWPISIMEFFTLFAMNFVSQSTIPVLFFTGSNDMVICQGDCNGVYANAVAPLFPKSVGFEAYIQPNTGHILTTAYNATGGYRVITDYLKKNGL
;
A
#
# COMPACT_ATOMS: atom_id res chain seq x y z
N MET A 1 -34.62 31.23 24.35
CA MET A 1 -34.79 30.83 22.93
C MET A 1 -33.44 30.55 22.25
N ASP A 2 -32.47 30.11 23.04
CA ASP A 2 -31.75 28.83 22.98
C ASP A 2 -31.65 28.10 21.64
N LEU A 3 -30.49 28.27 20.99
CA LEU A 3 -29.89 27.30 20.09
C LEU A 3 -28.38 27.24 20.34
N LEU A 4 -27.99 26.73 21.51
CA LEU A 4 -26.60 26.47 21.89
C LEU A 4 -26.57 25.28 22.85
N LEU A 5 -26.97 24.10 22.37
CA LEU A 5 -26.82 22.85 23.13
C LEU A 5 -26.85 21.61 22.20
N PHE A 6 -25.69 21.24 21.66
CA PHE A 6 -25.37 19.85 21.33
C PHE A 6 -23.89 19.64 21.67
N LEU A 7 -23.59 19.59 22.98
CA LEU A 7 -23.35 18.36 23.75
C LEU A 7 -22.19 17.52 23.22
N PHE A 8 -21.00 17.96 23.63
CA PHE A 8 -19.87 17.10 23.97
C PHE A 8 -20.35 15.95 24.87
N VAL A 9 -20.24 14.72 24.37
CA VAL A 9 -20.10 13.53 25.21
C VAL A 9 -18.75 12.91 24.87
N ALA A 10 -17.70 13.50 25.42
CA ALA A 10 -16.42 12.82 25.53
C ALA A 10 -16.52 11.87 26.73
N LEU A 11 -17.00 10.66 26.50
CA LEU A 11 -16.82 9.56 27.45
C LEU A 11 -15.34 9.19 27.43
N PHE A 12 -14.59 9.75 28.38
CA PHE A 12 -13.27 9.26 28.77
C PHE A 12 -13.43 7.88 29.41
N SER A 13 -13.53 6.83 28.59
CA SER A 13 -13.10 5.51 29.02
C SER A 13 -11.57 5.49 28.96
N GLY A 14 -10.95 5.62 30.13
CA GLY A 14 -9.51 5.52 30.31
C GLY A 14 -9.00 4.13 29.95
N PHE A 15 -8.76 3.90 28.67
CA PHE A 15 -7.75 2.96 28.23
C PHE A 15 -6.46 3.76 28.08
N LEU A 16 -5.52 3.52 29.00
CA LEU A 16 -4.13 3.93 28.78
C LEU A 16 -3.73 3.48 27.37
N PRO A 17 -3.27 4.38 26.48
CA PRO A 17 -2.76 3.95 25.20
C PRO A 17 -1.62 2.98 25.51
N ALA A 18 -1.77 1.73 25.07
CA ALA A 18 -0.68 0.79 25.02
C ALA A 18 0.37 1.41 24.10
N HIS A 19 1.28 2.19 24.70
CA HIS A 19 2.43 2.74 24.00
C HIS A 19 3.16 1.55 23.43
N GLY A 20 3.33 1.53 22.10
CA GLY A 20 4.13 0.50 21.46
C GLY A 20 5.50 0.47 22.12
N ALA A 21 5.96 -0.72 22.51
CA ALA A 21 7.30 -0.85 23.06
C ALA A 21 8.31 -0.36 22.00
N GLU A 22 9.26 0.48 22.40
CA GLU A 22 10.34 0.93 21.53
C GLU A 22 11.17 -0.27 21.06
N LEU A 23 11.52 -0.29 19.78
CA LEU A 23 12.42 -1.28 19.22
C LEU A 23 13.82 -1.07 19.80
N ARG A 24 14.45 -2.17 20.21
CA ARG A 24 15.89 -2.17 20.50
C ARG A 24 16.66 -1.99 19.19
N ASP A 25 17.79 -1.29 19.25
CA ASP A 25 18.72 -1.23 18.12
C ASP A 25 19.07 -2.65 17.65
N VAL A 26 18.91 -2.87 16.34
CA VAL A 26 19.12 -4.18 15.72
C VAL A 26 20.39 -4.10 14.88
N ASP A 27 21.34 -4.99 15.15
CA ASP A 27 22.47 -5.19 14.24
C ASP A 27 21.95 -5.85 12.94
N LYS A 28 21.89 -5.03 11.88
CA LYS A 28 21.37 -5.41 10.56
C LYS A 28 22.34 -5.05 9.46
N PHE A 29 22.35 -5.88 8.42
CA PHE A 29 23.02 -5.59 7.16
C PHE A 29 21.98 -5.16 6.12
N CYS A 30 22.12 -3.96 5.58
CA CYS A 30 21.27 -3.42 4.53
C CYS A 30 22.09 -2.92 3.34
N PHE A 31 21.57 -3.08 2.13
CA PHE A 31 22.14 -2.50 0.92
C PHE A 31 21.05 -2.09 -0.07
N ASN A 32 21.33 -1.02 -0.81
CA ASN A 32 20.48 -0.58 -1.90
C ASN A 32 20.79 -1.39 -3.17
N ILE A 33 19.77 -1.65 -3.96
CA ILE A 33 19.86 -2.40 -5.20
C ILE A 33 18.95 -1.77 -6.25
N THR A 34 19.38 -1.82 -7.50
CA THR A 34 18.53 -1.53 -8.66
C THR A 34 18.36 -2.81 -9.45
N ILE A 35 17.12 -3.30 -9.53
CA ILE A 35 16.78 -4.57 -10.17
C ILE A 35 16.21 -4.25 -11.57
N PRO A 36 16.90 -4.63 -12.65
CA PRO A 36 16.33 -4.54 -13.98
C PRO A 36 15.26 -5.62 -14.14
N VAL A 37 14.08 -5.23 -14.62
CA VAL A 37 12.99 -6.15 -14.96
C VAL A 37 12.55 -5.91 -16.39
N ASN A 38 12.22 -6.98 -17.10
CA ASN A 38 11.57 -6.90 -18.40
C ASN A 38 10.21 -7.59 -18.26
N VAL A 39 9.13 -6.83 -18.39
CA VAL A 39 7.78 -7.31 -18.09
C VAL A 39 6.93 -7.27 -19.35
N THR A 40 6.03 -8.25 -19.46
CA THR A 40 4.94 -8.23 -20.43
C THR A 40 3.61 -8.20 -19.67
N SER A 41 2.73 -7.27 -19.99
CA SER A 41 1.41 -7.15 -19.37
C SER A 41 0.34 -6.78 -20.40
N ASN A 42 -0.90 -7.22 -20.16
CA ASN A 42 -2.07 -6.74 -20.90
C ASN A 42 -2.57 -5.46 -20.23
N ASN A 43 -2.39 -4.34 -20.91
CA ASN A 43 -2.59 -3.00 -20.40
C ASN A 43 -3.86 -2.39 -20.98
N PHE A 44 -4.51 -1.51 -20.23
CA PHE A 44 -5.64 -0.72 -20.71
C PHE A 44 -5.15 0.54 -21.40
N VAL A 45 -5.82 0.90 -22.50
CA VAL A 45 -5.59 2.14 -23.25
C VAL A 45 -6.48 3.23 -22.68
N PHE A 46 -5.88 4.32 -22.18
CA PHE A 46 -6.63 5.48 -21.69
C PHE A 46 -7.51 6.08 -22.78
N GLY A 47 -8.83 6.13 -22.55
CA GLY A 47 -9.83 6.50 -23.56
C GLY A 47 -10.49 7.86 -23.35
N LEU A 48 -10.20 8.56 -22.25
CA LEU A 48 -10.76 9.90 -21.97
C LEU A 48 -9.82 11.01 -22.49
N PRO A 49 -10.31 12.26 -22.62
CA PRO A 49 -9.44 13.39 -22.82
C PRO A 49 -8.38 13.51 -21.71
N LYS A 50 -7.13 13.77 -22.08
CA LYS A 50 -6.05 14.03 -21.12
C LYS A 50 -6.30 15.37 -20.42
N PHE A 51 -5.86 15.48 -19.18
CA PHE A 51 -6.01 16.68 -18.37
C PHE A 51 -5.10 17.79 -18.91
N SER A 52 -5.72 18.91 -19.26
CA SER A 52 -5.04 20.15 -19.63
C SER A 52 -4.73 20.98 -18.39
N ASN A 53 -5.60 20.96 -17.39
CA ASN A 53 -5.42 21.72 -16.15
C ASN A 53 -6.24 21.13 -14.98
N ASN A 54 -6.18 21.78 -13.81
CA ASN A 54 -6.87 21.32 -12.60
C ASN A 54 -8.41 21.39 -12.66
N LEU A 55 -9.01 22.12 -13.62
CA LEU A 55 -10.45 22.08 -13.83
C LEU A 55 -10.88 20.72 -14.38
N ASP A 56 -10.08 20.09 -15.24
CA ASP A 56 -10.40 18.75 -15.77
C ASP A 56 -10.37 17.68 -14.67
N VAL A 57 -9.37 17.76 -13.78
CA VAL A 57 -9.30 16.87 -12.60
C VAL A 57 -10.46 17.14 -11.64
N THR A 58 -10.86 18.41 -11.49
CA THR A 58 -12.01 18.78 -10.66
C THR A 58 -13.33 18.26 -11.26
N ALA A 59 -13.49 18.36 -12.59
CA ALA A 59 -14.64 17.81 -13.29
C ALA A 59 -14.72 16.28 -13.09
N LEU A 60 -13.60 15.57 -13.26
CA LEU A 60 -13.55 14.13 -12.97
C LEU A 60 -13.92 13.81 -11.52
N ASN A 61 -13.46 14.61 -10.57
CA ASN A 61 -13.81 14.44 -9.15
C ASN A 61 -15.32 14.61 -8.91
N ILE A 62 -15.96 15.59 -9.57
CA ILE A 62 -17.42 15.78 -9.54
C ILE A 62 -18.13 14.55 -10.13
N GLU A 63 -17.69 14.04 -11.27
CA GLU A 63 -18.28 12.85 -11.90
C GLU A 63 -18.21 11.62 -10.99
N PHE A 64 -17.06 11.37 -10.35
CA PHE A 64 -16.91 10.26 -9.39
C PHE A 64 -17.80 10.38 -8.14
N ASN A 65 -18.14 11.60 -7.76
CA ASN A 65 -19.04 11.88 -6.64
C ASN A 65 -20.52 11.89 -7.04
N THR A 66 -20.81 11.96 -8.34
CA THR A 66 -22.18 12.04 -8.84
C THR A 66 -22.82 10.66 -8.79
N ARG A 67 -24.00 10.60 -8.15
CA ARG A 67 -24.75 9.35 -7.97
C ARG A 67 -25.00 8.66 -9.33
N GLY A 68 -24.53 7.42 -9.45
CA GLY A 68 -24.77 6.58 -10.62
C GLY A 68 -23.82 6.81 -11.81
N VAL A 69 -23.00 7.88 -11.80
CA VAL A 69 -22.11 8.18 -12.93
C VAL A 69 -20.84 7.35 -12.90
N ALA A 70 -20.20 7.19 -11.75
CA ALA A 70 -19.00 6.37 -11.61
C ALA A 70 -19.19 4.93 -12.12
N ALA A 71 -20.40 4.36 -11.96
CA ALA A 71 -20.73 3.02 -12.43
C ALA A 71 -20.90 2.92 -13.96
N ALA A 72 -21.17 4.03 -14.64
CA ALA A 72 -21.36 4.11 -16.09
C ALA A 72 -20.11 4.60 -16.85
N LEU A 73 -19.12 5.15 -16.15
CA LEU A 73 -17.88 5.64 -16.75
C LEU A 73 -17.01 4.46 -17.21
N ASN A 74 -16.81 4.33 -18.53
CA ASN A 74 -15.74 3.50 -19.08
C ASN A 74 -14.54 4.38 -19.46
N PRO A 75 -13.45 4.37 -18.69
CA PRO A 75 -12.27 5.20 -18.95
C PRO A 75 -11.34 4.60 -20.03
N PHE A 76 -11.69 3.45 -20.63
CA PHE A 76 -10.79 2.70 -21.50
C PHE A 76 -11.28 2.64 -22.95
N ALA A 77 -10.36 2.85 -23.90
CA ALA A 77 -10.60 2.70 -25.34
C ALA A 77 -10.33 1.27 -25.85
N GLY A 78 -9.75 0.40 -25.02
CA GLY A 78 -9.38 -0.97 -25.37
C GLY A 78 -8.26 -1.49 -24.48
N THR A 79 -7.67 -2.62 -24.87
CA THR A 79 -6.49 -3.19 -24.23
C THR A 79 -5.42 -3.54 -25.26
N HIS A 80 -4.16 -3.56 -24.84
CA HIS A 80 -3.02 -4.00 -25.65
C HIS A 80 -2.00 -4.74 -24.79
N ASN A 81 -1.30 -5.71 -25.39
CA ASN A 81 -0.13 -6.29 -24.75
C ASN A 81 1.07 -5.37 -24.94
N GLU A 82 1.84 -5.18 -23.89
CA GLU A 82 3.03 -4.34 -23.89
C GLU A 82 4.18 -5.06 -23.21
N THR A 83 5.35 -4.98 -23.83
CA THR A 83 6.61 -5.41 -23.23
C THR A 83 7.50 -4.20 -23.00
N ALA A 84 7.96 -4.02 -21.77
CA ALA A 84 8.80 -2.89 -21.40
C ALA A 84 9.82 -3.27 -20.31
N ALA A 85 10.96 -2.58 -20.34
CA ALA A 85 12.02 -2.74 -19.36
C ALA A 85 11.98 -1.60 -18.34
N TYR A 86 12.11 -1.95 -17.06
CA TYR A 86 12.09 -1.02 -15.94
C TYR A 86 13.25 -1.27 -14.99
N GLN A 87 13.74 -0.21 -14.37
CA GLN A 87 14.70 -0.25 -13.28
C GLN A 87 13.93 -0.05 -11.97
N ILE A 88 14.01 -1.05 -11.08
CA ILE A 88 13.32 -1.03 -9.79
C ILE A 88 14.33 -0.78 -8.68
N ALA A 89 14.26 0.40 -8.06
CA ALA A 89 15.06 0.73 -6.90
C ALA A 89 14.50 0.05 -5.65
N GLY A 90 15.36 -0.57 -4.86
CA GLY A 90 14.97 -1.21 -3.61
C GLY A 90 16.11 -1.30 -2.62
N THR A 91 15.78 -1.82 -1.46
CA THR A 91 16.70 -2.03 -0.35
C THR A 91 16.42 -3.39 0.23
N TYR A 92 17.48 -4.18 0.37
CA TYR A 92 17.43 -5.45 1.07
C TYR A 92 18.04 -5.29 2.45
N CYS A 93 17.39 -5.83 3.47
CA CYS A 93 17.88 -5.88 4.83
C CYS A 93 17.76 -7.29 5.42
N ARG A 94 18.72 -7.67 6.26
CA ARG A 94 18.72 -8.92 7.03
C ARG A 94 19.43 -8.73 8.38
N PRO A 95 19.27 -9.65 9.35
CA PRO A 95 20.10 -9.64 10.56
C PRO A 95 21.57 -9.87 10.19
N SER A 96 22.51 -9.22 10.88
CA SER A 96 23.93 -9.25 10.51
C SER A 96 24.54 -10.66 10.55
N TYR A 97 24.19 -11.47 11.56
CA TYR A 97 24.77 -12.80 11.78
C TYR A 97 23.87 -13.97 11.38
N ASN A 98 22.57 -13.72 11.17
CA ASN A 98 21.62 -14.76 10.77
C ASN A 98 21.42 -14.75 9.26
N LYS A 99 21.11 -15.93 8.71
CA LYS A 99 20.75 -16.12 7.30
C LYS A 99 19.28 -16.57 7.25
N PRO A 100 18.33 -15.62 7.22
CA PRO A 100 16.91 -15.94 7.24
C PRO A 100 16.51 -16.87 6.10
N SER A 101 15.68 -17.86 6.38
CA SER A 101 15.08 -18.71 5.34
C SER A 101 13.88 -18.05 4.66
N THR A 102 13.36 -16.97 5.23
CA THR A 102 12.15 -16.28 4.76
C THR A 102 12.46 -14.83 4.42
N LEU A 103 11.97 -14.42 3.26
CA LEU A 103 12.04 -13.06 2.76
C LEU A 103 10.63 -12.45 2.73
N LEU A 104 10.50 -11.26 3.31
CA LEU A 104 9.33 -10.40 3.16
C LEU A 104 9.55 -9.48 1.95
N LEU A 105 8.73 -9.61 0.92
CA LEU A 105 8.76 -8.74 -0.25
C LEU A 105 7.70 -7.66 -0.05
N ALA A 106 8.14 -6.45 0.31
CA ALA A 106 7.27 -5.41 0.81
C ALA A 106 6.94 -4.36 -0.26
N THR A 107 5.66 -4.20 -0.58
CA THR A 107 5.13 -3.31 -1.63
C THR A 107 4.34 -2.17 -1.01
N HIS A 108 4.80 -0.94 -1.19
CA HIS A 108 4.14 0.25 -0.65
C HIS A 108 2.83 0.60 -1.39
N GLY A 109 2.03 1.46 -0.76
CA GLY A 109 0.75 1.94 -1.30
C GLY A 109 0.86 3.09 -2.29
N ALA A 110 -0.31 3.64 -2.66
CA ALA A 110 -0.40 4.86 -3.43
C ALA A 110 0.12 6.04 -2.61
N THR A 111 0.67 7.05 -3.26
CA THR A 111 1.27 8.24 -2.65
C THR A 111 2.45 8.02 -1.70
N LEU A 112 2.95 6.79 -1.66
CA LEU A 112 4.06 6.36 -0.80
C LEU A 112 5.24 5.91 -1.68
N ASP A 113 6.36 5.64 -1.01
CA ASP A 113 7.54 4.94 -1.55
C ASP A 113 8.02 3.88 -0.56
N ARG A 114 9.21 3.30 -0.79
CA ARG A 114 9.75 2.26 0.08
C ARG A 114 10.00 2.74 1.52
N TYR A 115 10.14 4.06 1.77
CA TYR A 115 10.34 4.59 3.12
C TYR A 115 9.10 4.49 4.01
N TYR A 116 7.92 4.16 3.44
CA TYR A 116 6.78 3.72 4.24
C TYR A 116 7.13 2.53 5.17
N TRP A 117 7.95 1.59 4.69
CA TRP A 117 8.36 0.41 5.46
C TRP A 117 9.56 0.68 6.39
N HIS A 118 10.36 1.69 6.07
CA HIS A 118 11.54 2.10 6.85
C HIS A 118 11.49 3.61 7.13
N PHE A 119 10.47 4.03 7.88
CA PHE A 119 10.22 5.44 8.15
C PHE A 119 11.42 6.06 8.90
N PRO A 120 12.02 7.14 8.38
CA PRO A 120 13.33 7.61 8.86
C PRO A 120 13.27 8.37 10.18
N TYR A 121 12.11 8.91 10.56
CA TYR A 121 11.94 9.64 11.81
C TYR A 121 11.50 8.70 12.93
N GLN A 122 12.18 8.74 14.09
CA GLN A 122 11.94 7.84 15.22
C GLN A 122 11.81 6.37 14.76
N SER A 123 12.81 5.88 14.01
CA SER A 123 12.80 4.54 13.41
C SER A 123 12.55 3.42 14.41
N SER A 124 12.99 3.58 15.66
CA SER A 124 12.72 2.64 16.76
C SER A 124 11.22 2.48 17.09
N LYS A 125 10.36 3.40 16.66
CA LYS A 125 8.90 3.32 16.81
C LYS A 125 8.20 2.93 15.52
N TYR A 126 8.69 3.40 14.39
CA TYR A 126 7.92 3.38 13.14
C TYR A 126 8.51 2.49 12.05
N SER A 127 9.74 2.01 12.17
CA SER A 127 10.29 1.13 11.15
C SER A 127 9.77 -0.31 11.26
N PHE A 128 8.96 -0.71 10.28
CA PHE A 128 8.59 -2.11 10.06
C PHE A 128 9.83 -2.97 9.74
N VAL A 129 10.73 -2.47 8.88
CA VAL A 129 11.99 -3.14 8.51
C VAL A 129 12.83 -3.50 9.74
N ASP A 130 13.06 -2.53 10.64
CA ASP A 130 13.83 -2.79 11.87
C ASP A 130 13.14 -3.83 12.74
N PHE A 131 11.81 -3.73 12.86
CA PHE A 131 11.02 -4.69 13.62
C PHE A 131 11.17 -6.11 13.08
N VAL A 132 10.94 -6.36 11.80
CA VAL A 132 10.95 -7.73 11.25
C VAL A 132 12.37 -8.31 11.18
N VAL A 133 13.38 -7.47 10.95
CA VAL A 133 14.77 -7.90 11.03
C VAL A 133 15.13 -8.31 12.46
N SER A 134 14.65 -7.60 13.49
CA SER A 134 14.81 -8.01 14.90
C SER A 134 14.18 -9.38 15.20
N LYS A 135 13.18 -9.80 14.40
CA LYS A 135 12.50 -11.10 14.50
C LYS A 135 13.13 -12.19 13.63
N GLY A 136 14.24 -11.89 12.96
CA GLY A 136 14.99 -12.87 12.19
C GLY A 136 14.52 -13.03 10.74
N TYR A 137 13.69 -12.11 10.22
CA TYR A 137 13.30 -12.09 8.82
C TYR A 137 14.30 -11.29 7.97
N SER A 138 14.39 -11.63 6.68
CA SER A 138 14.94 -10.71 5.68
C SER A 138 13.81 -9.96 4.98
N VAL A 139 14.09 -8.77 4.46
CA VAL A 139 13.08 -7.95 3.77
C VAL A 139 13.70 -7.32 2.53
N LEU A 140 12.99 -7.39 1.41
CA LEU A 140 13.23 -6.57 0.23
C LEU A 140 12.04 -5.61 0.09
N PHE A 141 12.31 -4.32 0.23
CA PHE A 141 11.31 -3.27 0.07
C PHE A 141 11.77 -2.33 -1.06
N TYR A 142 10.85 -1.95 -1.93
CA TYR A 142 11.18 -1.33 -3.21
C TYR A 142 10.23 -0.19 -3.55
N ASP A 143 10.72 0.74 -4.37
CA ASP A 143 9.89 1.78 -4.96
C ASP A 143 9.15 1.17 -6.17
N ARG A 144 7.81 1.20 -6.17
CA ARG A 144 7.04 0.76 -7.34
C ARG A 144 7.45 1.59 -8.55
N VAL A 145 7.45 0.97 -9.73
CA VAL A 145 7.63 1.70 -11.00
C VAL A 145 6.69 2.92 -11.04
N GLY A 146 7.22 4.10 -11.37
CA GLY A 146 6.51 5.38 -11.30
C GLY A 146 6.73 6.20 -10.02
N ALA A 147 7.24 5.60 -8.94
CA ALA A 147 7.52 6.25 -7.66
C ALA A 147 8.99 6.12 -7.26
N GLY A 148 9.43 6.96 -6.32
CA GLY A 148 10.77 6.86 -5.73
C GLY A 148 11.89 7.02 -6.74
N GLU A 149 12.90 6.17 -6.61
CA GLU A 149 14.06 6.12 -7.51
C GLU A 149 13.87 5.09 -8.65
N SER A 150 12.70 4.46 -8.76
CA SER A 150 12.39 3.53 -9.84
C SER A 150 12.07 4.27 -11.14
N THR A 151 12.07 3.53 -12.26
CA THR A 151 11.72 4.07 -13.57
C THR A 151 10.40 4.83 -13.52
N LYS A 152 10.43 6.07 -14.00
CA LYS A 152 9.26 6.93 -14.11
C LYS A 152 8.40 6.55 -15.31
N LEU A 153 7.08 6.61 -15.13
CA LEU A 153 6.11 6.32 -16.17
C LEU A 153 5.23 7.53 -16.48
N ASN A 154 4.59 7.48 -17.64
CA ASN A 154 3.50 8.39 -17.96
C ASN A 154 2.25 8.03 -17.12
N GLY A 155 1.53 9.03 -16.61
CA GLY A 155 0.35 8.83 -15.74
C GLY A 155 -0.86 8.22 -16.47
N TYR A 156 -0.83 8.24 -17.80
CA TYR A 156 -1.80 7.55 -18.64
C TYR A 156 -1.34 6.13 -19.06
N VAL A 157 -0.21 5.66 -18.51
CA VAL A 157 0.34 4.31 -18.74
C VAL A 157 0.49 3.52 -17.44
N SER A 158 0.97 4.16 -16.36
CA SER A 158 1.23 3.51 -15.07
C SER A 158 -0.05 2.94 -14.45
N GLN A 159 -0.16 1.62 -14.36
CA GLN A 159 -1.40 0.92 -14.01
C GLN A 159 -1.17 -0.40 -13.27
N ILE A 160 -2.20 -0.92 -12.62
CA ILE A 160 -2.10 -2.13 -11.77
C ILE A 160 -1.53 -3.35 -12.52
N PRO A 161 -1.95 -3.69 -13.75
CA PRO A 161 -1.35 -4.80 -14.51
C PRO A 161 0.18 -4.73 -14.63
N ILE A 162 0.74 -3.53 -14.85
CA ILE A 162 2.20 -3.34 -14.93
C ILE A 162 2.84 -3.62 -13.57
N HIS A 163 2.26 -3.10 -12.47
CA HIS A 163 2.78 -3.34 -11.13
C HIS A 163 2.75 -4.83 -10.74
N VAL A 164 1.71 -5.57 -11.16
CA VAL A 164 1.59 -7.02 -10.97
C VAL A 164 2.72 -7.77 -11.70
N ALA A 165 2.95 -7.45 -12.97
CA ALA A 165 4.02 -8.08 -13.75
C ALA A 165 5.42 -7.76 -13.21
N VAL A 166 5.64 -6.53 -12.72
CA VAL A 166 6.88 -6.15 -12.03
C VAL A 166 7.05 -6.96 -10.74
N LEU A 167 6.00 -7.07 -9.92
CA LEU A 167 6.06 -7.86 -8.68
C LEU A 167 6.40 -9.33 -8.96
N GLU A 168 5.81 -9.91 -10.00
CA GLU A 168 6.14 -11.27 -10.45
C GLU A 168 7.63 -11.41 -10.83
N GLN A 169 8.18 -10.46 -11.59
CA GLN A 169 9.61 -10.45 -11.93
C GLN A 169 10.51 -10.30 -10.70
N LEU A 170 10.12 -9.49 -9.70
CA LEU A 170 10.88 -9.38 -8.45
C LEU A 170 10.89 -10.70 -7.67
N ILE A 171 9.77 -11.44 -7.64
CA ILE A 171 9.71 -12.77 -7.02
C ILE A 171 10.66 -13.73 -7.75
N GLN A 172 10.65 -13.72 -9.09
CA GLN A 172 11.55 -14.54 -9.90
C GLN A 172 13.03 -14.17 -9.66
N TYR A 173 13.35 -12.88 -9.55
CA TYR A 173 14.68 -12.38 -9.24
C TYR A 173 15.18 -12.83 -7.86
N VAL A 174 14.29 -12.88 -6.86
CA VAL A 174 14.63 -13.43 -5.54
C VAL A 174 14.88 -14.94 -5.65
N ARG A 175 13.98 -15.69 -6.31
CA ARG A 175 14.06 -17.16 -6.41
C ARG A 175 15.25 -17.65 -7.25
N SER A 176 15.71 -16.86 -8.24
CA SER A 176 16.89 -17.19 -9.04
C SER A 176 18.20 -17.12 -8.24
N GLY A 177 18.18 -16.56 -7.02
CA GLY A 177 19.36 -16.36 -6.21
C GLY A 177 20.20 -15.15 -6.65
N CYS A 178 19.67 -14.25 -7.48
CA CYS A 178 20.38 -13.02 -7.85
C CYS A 178 20.71 -12.12 -6.64
N LEU A 179 19.98 -12.24 -5.53
CA LEU A 179 20.30 -11.58 -4.26
C LEU A 179 21.35 -12.31 -3.41
N SER A 180 21.71 -13.55 -3.74
CA SER A 180 22.49 -14.43 -2.86
C SER A 180 23.88 -13.88 -2.54
N SER A 181 24.55 -13.24 -3.51
CA SER A 181 25.86 -12.60 -3.31
C SER A 181 25.83 -11.54 -2.22
N TYR A 182 24.70 -10.85 -2.07
CA TYR A 182 24.50 -9.82 -1.05
C TYR A 182 23.79 -10.35 0.21
N ALA A 183 23.07 -11.47 0.10
CA ALA A 183 22.36 -12.14 1.18
C ALA A 183 23.23 -13.19 1.93
N GLY A 184 24.55 -13.05 1.89
CA GLY A 184 25.47 -13.97 2.60
C GLY A 184 25.50 -15.38 2.00
N GLY A 185 25.26 -15.51 0.70
CA GLY A 185 25.27 -16.74 -0.08
C GLY A 185 24.01 -17.60 0.03
N VAL A 186 22.88 -17.03 0.51
CA VAL A 186 21.64 -17.79 0.72
C VAL A 186 20.50 -17.24 -0.12
N THR A 187 19.83 -18.16 -0.83
CA THR A 187 18.54 -17.91 -1.47
C THR A 187 17.43 -18.21 -0.46
N PRO A 188 16.48 -17.29 -0.23
CA PRO A 188 15.33 -17.54 0.65
C PRO A 188 14.55 -18.78 0.19
N LYS A 189 14.17 -19.63 1.14
CA LYS A 189 13.31 -20.81 0.90
C LYS A 189 11.85 -20.41 0.77
N LYS A 190 11.46 -19.36 1.49
CA LYS A 190 10.09 -18.83 1.52
C LYS A 190 10.06 -17.36 1.15
N ILE A 191 9.04 -16.97 0.40
CA ILE A 191 8.74 -15.58 0.09
C ILE A 191 7.34 -15.26 0.59
N VAL A 192 7.20 -14.17 1.33
CA VAL A 192 5.93 -13.65 1.80
C VAL A 192 5.72 -12.27 1.20
N LEU A 193 4.57 -12.05 0.55
CA LEU A 193 4.20 -10.71 0.10
C LEU A 193 3.70 -9.89 1.28
N VAL A 194 4.20 -8.68 1.44
CA VAL A 194 3.71 -7.73 2.45
C VAL A 194 3.28 -6.45 1.74
N GLY A 195 1.98 -6.29 1.54
CA GLY A 195 1.42 -5.14 0.84
C GLY A 195 0.85 -4.11 1.80
N HIS A 196 0.85 -2.85 1.38
CA HIS A 196 -0.01 -1.82 1.97
C HIS A 196 -0.83 -1.10 0.91
N SER A 197 -2.13 -0.94 1.14
CA SER A 197 -3.04 -0.20 0.26
C SER A 197 -2.92 -0.69 -1.19
N LEU A 198 -2.60 0.17 -2.16
CA LEU A 198 -2.32 -0.22 -3.54
C LEU A 198 -1.28 -1.35 -3.69
N GLY A 199 -0.30 -1.45 -2.78
CA GLY A 199 0.62 -2.58 -2.75
C GLY A 199 -0.06 -3.91 -2.41
N SER A 200 -1.02 -3.90 -1.47
CA SER A 200 -1.87 -5.07 -1.17
C SER A 200 -2.79 -5.41 -2.33
N ILE A 201 -3.30 -4.41 -3.05
CA ILE A 201 -4.10 -4.60 -4.26
C ILE A 201 -3.29 -5.32 -5.33
N VAL A 202 -2.05 -4.87 -5.57
CA VAL A 202 -1.12 -5.50 -6.52
C VAL A 202 -0.80 -6.94 -6.09
N SER A 203 -0.47 -7.17 -4.81
CA SER A 203 -0.23 -8.53 -4.30
C SER A 203 -1.46 -9.42 -4.44
N ASN A 204 -2.65 -8.92 -4.14
CA ASN A 204 -3.88 -9.68 -4.27
C ASN A 204 -4.21 -10.00 -5.74
N ALA A 205 -4.06 -9.03 -6.65
CA ALA A 205 -4.25 -9.25 -8.08
C ALA A 205 -3.29 -10.31 -8.62
N LEU A 206 -2.02 -10.31 -8.18
CA LEU A 206 -1.08 -11.38 -8.52
C LEU A 206 -1.57 -12.74 -8.02
N LEU A 207 -2.04 -12.82 -6.77
CA LEU A 207 -2.53 -14.08 -6.18
C LEU A 207 -3.87 -14.54 -6.78
N ALA A 208 -4.65 -13.63 -7.36
CA ALA A 208 -5.87 -13.93 -8.11
C ALA A 208 -5.60 -14.33 -9.58
N SER A 209 -4.36 -14.17 -10.04
CA SER A 209 -3.93 -14.56 -11.39
C SER A 209 -3.64 -16.06 -11.51
N ALA A 210 -3.12 -16.48 -12.66
CA ALA A 210 -2.89 -17.88 -13.00
C ALA A 210 -1.82 -18.60 -12.14
N ASN A 211 -1.04 -17.89 -11.31
CA ASN A 211 0.00 -18.47 -10.47
C ASN A 211 -0.21 -18.22 -8.96
N PRO A 212 -1.27 -18.79 -8.37
CA PRO A 212 -1.68 -18.49 -7.00
C PRO A 212 -0.68 -18.97 -5.93
N THR A 213 0.27 -19.83 -6.26
CA THR A 213 1.26 -20.42 -5.33
C THR A 213 2.70 -20.00 -5.62
N ILE A 214 2.89 -18.86 -6.31
CA ILE A 214 4.23 -18.32 -6.60
C ILE A 214 5.00 -17.88 -5.34
N VAL A 215 4.27 -17.68 -4.23
CA VAL A 215 4.78 -17.31 -2.90
C VAL A 215 4.22 -18.24 -1.82
N ASP A 216 4.76 -18.14 -0.62
CA ASP A 216 4.49 -19.04 0.50
C ASP A 216 3.45 -18.48 1.49
N GLY A 217 3.20 -17.16 1.45
CA GLY A 217 2.18 -16.49 2.26
C GLY A 217 1.99 -15.03 1.84
N ALA A 218 0.95 -14.38 2.37
CA ALA A 218 0.71 -12.96 2.13
C ALA A 218 0.17 -12.23 3.36
N VAL A 219 0.58 -10.96 3.50
CA VAL A 219 0.09 -10.00 4.48
C VAL A 219 -0.41 -8.79 3.69
N LEU A 220 -1.72 -8.61 3.67
CA LEU A 220 -2.42 -7.60 2.88
C LEU A 220 -2.97 -6.54 3.84
N THR A 221 -2.26 -5.42 3.96
CA THR A 221 -2.63 -4.33 4.88
C THR A 221 -3.41 -3.22 4.16
N GLY A 222 -4.38 -2.60 4.84
CA GLY A 222 -5.19 -1.49 4.33
C GLY A 222 -5.90 -1.83 3.02
N TRP A 223 -6.56 -3.00 2.94
CA TRP A 223 -7.19 -3.46 1.68
C TRP A 223 -8.47 -4.26 1.92
N SER A 224 -9.55 -3.88 1.22
CA SER A 224 -10.76 -4.69 1.06
C SER A 224 -11.47 -4.28 -0.23
N LEU A 225 -12.15 -5.23 -0.88
CA LEU A 225 -12.96 -4.93 -2.06
C LEU A 225 -14.34 -4.36 -1.69
N ASN A 226 -15.01 -4.97 -0.71
CA ASN A 226 -16.44 -4.81 -0.47
C ASN A 226 -16.85 -3.94 0.74
N SER A 227 -15.92 -3.54 1.63
CA SER A 227 -16.28 -2.70 2.79
C SER A 227 -16.01 -1.20 2.65
N GLY A 228 -15.45 -0.72 1.53
CA GLY A 228 -15.29 0.74 1.40
C GLY A 228 -14.54 1.30 0.21
N LEU A 229 -13.71 0.55 -0.55
CA LEU A 229 -13.01 1.21 -1.66
C LEU A 229 -13.94 1.48 -2.86
N LEU A 230 -14.80 0.52 -3.24
CA LEU A 230 -15.78 0.71 -4.32
C LEU A 230 -16.99 1.53 -3.88
N ALA A 231 -17.50 1.29 -2.68
CA ALA A 231 -18.65 2.03 -2.12
C ALA A 231 -18.28 3.41 -1.56
N GLY A 232 -17.03 3.61 -1.14
CA GLY A 232 -16.49 4.85 -0.60
C GLY A 232 -15.63 5.64 -1.59
N ALA A 233 -15.49 5.18 -2.84
CA ALA A 233 -14.82 5.94 -3.90
C ALA A 233 -15.29 7.41 -3.96
N PRO A 234 -16.62 7.72 -3.92
CA PRO A 234 -17.07 9.11 -3.81
C PRO A 234 -16.43 9.85 -2.61
N GLY A 235 -16.51 9.28 -1.41
CA GLY A 235 -15.91 9.87 -0.20
C GLY A 235 -14.40 10.10 -0.30
N ILE A 236 -13.67 9.21 -0.99
CA ILE A 236 -12.23 9.34 -1.23
C ILE A 236 -11.94 10.50 -2.19
N PHE A 237 -12.65 10.57 -3.32
CA PHE A 237 -12.47 11.66 -4.28
C PHE A 237 -12.87 13.01 -3.67
N ALA A 238 -13.98 13.07 -2.93
CA ALA A 238 -14.41 14.27 -2.23
C ALA A 238 -13.37 14.76 -1.20
N ALA A 239 -12.79 13.85 -0.42
CA ALA A 239 -11.83 14.21 0.63
C ALA A 239 -10.43 14.53 0.09
N THR A 240 -9.98 13.84 -0.98
CA THR A 240 -8.65 14.06 -1.58
C THR A 240 -8.53 15.42 -2.28
N GLN A 241 -9.62 15.87 -2.91
CA GLN A 241 -9.63 17.02 -3.81
C GLN A 241 -8.43 17.04 -4.77
N LEU A 242 -8.23 15.93 -5.50
CA LEU A 242 -7.05 15.69 -6.34
C LEU A 242 -6.68 16.88 -7.23
N LYS A 243 -5.38 17.11 -7.36
CA LYS A 243 -4.77 18.10 -8.26
C LYS A 243 -3.66 17.46 -9.09
N ILE A 244 -3.39 18.03 -10.26
CA ILE A 244 -2.23 17.66 -11.08
C ILE A 244 -0.95 17.94 -10.27
N ALA A 245 -0.14 16.91 -10.06
CA ALA A 245 1.01 16.95 -9.16
C ALA A 245 2.00 18.06 -9.54
N ASN A 246 2.38 18.15 -10.82
CA ASN A 246 3.35 19.14 -11.29
C ASN A 246 2.89 20.60 -11.09
N THR A 247 1.60 20.85 -10.88
CA THR A 247 1.06 22.20 -10.57
C THR A 247 1.10 22.52 -9.07
N VAL A 248 1.09 21.51 -8.21
CA VAL A 248 1.12 21.66 -6.75
C VAL A 248 2.55 21.83 -6.26
N ASN A 249 3.48 21.02 -6.76
CA ASN A 249 4.90 21.14 -6.44
C ASN A 249 5.76 20.93 -7.69
N PRO A 250 5.95 21.97 -8.52
CA PRO A 250 6.76 21.90 -9.74
C PRO A 250 8.21 21.50 -9.47
N SER A 251 8.77 21.89 -8.33
CA SER A 251 10.17 21.57 -7.98
C SER A 251 10.40 20.07 -7.79
N ARG A 252 9.40 19.37 -7.22
CA ARG A 252 9.49 17.93 -6.96
C ARG A 252 8.93 17.09 -8.10
N TRP A 253 7.87 17.58 -8.74
CA TRP A 253 7.09 16.79 -9.70
C TRP A 253 7.05 17.37 -11.12
N GLY A 254 7.85 18.39 -11.44
CA GLY A 254 7.85 19.04 -12.76
C GLY A 254 8.10 18.12 -13.96
N ALA A 255 8.78 17.00 -13.75
CA ALA A 255 8.99 16.00 -14.80
C ALA A 255 7.79 15.03 -14.99
N TYR A 256 6.77 15.06 -14.12
CA TYR A 256 5.57 14.21 -14.25
C TYR A 256 4.58 14.88 -15.19
N ASP A 257 3.96 14.10 -16.08
CA ASP A 257 2.89 14.59 -16.93
C ASP A 257 1.59 14.79 -16.14
N ASN A 258 0.59 15.37 -16.80
CA ASN A 258 -0.66 15.76 -16.15
C ASN A 258 -1.54 14.57 -15.71
N GLY A 259 -1.23 13.33 -16.10
CA GLY A 259 -1.90 12.12 -15.61
C GLY A 259 -1.51 11.72 -14.19
N TRP A 260 -0.55 12.42 -13.58
CA TRP A 260 -0.14 12.23 -12.19
C TRP A 260 -0.82 13.25 -11.28
N VAL A 261 -1.52 12.75 -10.26
CA VAL A 261 -2.31 13.56 -9.33
C VAL A 261 -1.85 13.36 -7.88
N THR A 262 -2.18 14.31 -7.03
CA THR A 262 -1.83 14.30 -5.61
C THR A 262 -2.96 14.92 -4.77
N VAL A 263 -2.91 14.70 -3.46
CA VAL A 263 -3.83 15.33 -2.49
C VAL A 263 -3.54 16.83 -2.36
N ILE A 264 -4.56 17.63 -2.06
CA ILE A 264 -4.43 19.10 -2.04
C ILE A 264 -3.59 19.61 -0.87
N ASP A 265 -3.78 19.05 0.34
CA ASP A 265 -3.14 19.54 1.56
C ASP A 265 -3.05 18.47 2.66
N ILE A 266 -2.44 18.87 3.79
CA ILE A 266 -2.25 18.02 4.97
C ILE A 266 -3.54 17.62 5.68
N TYR A 267 -4.58 18.45 5.63
CA TYR A 267 -5.86 18.16 6.29
C TYR A 267 -6.66 17.14 5.48
N SER A 268 -6.68 17.27 4.15
CA SER A 268 -7.19 16.22 3.25
C SER A 268 -6.44 14.90 3.44
N CYS A 269 -5.12 14.95 3.57
CA CYS A 269 -4.30 13.77 3.87
C CYS A 269 -4.69 13.14 5.22
N ILE A 270 -4.76 13.93 6.30
CA ILE A 270 -5.12 13.45 7.64
C ILE A 270 -6.53 12.87 7.66
N GLN A 271 -7.50 13.53 7.04
CA GLN A 271 -8.89 13.07 6.98
C GLN A 271 -9.01 11.68 6.35
N LEU A 272 -8.23 11.40 5.31
CA LEU A 272 -8.28 10.11 4.62
C LEU A 272 -7.48 9.03 5.33
N PHE A 273 -6.31 9.39 5.81
CA PHE A 273 -5.28 8.39 6.12
C PHE A 273 -5.05 8.20 7.61
N TYR A 274 -5.52 9.11 8.46
CA TYR A 274 -5.22 9.14 9.88
C TYR A 274 -6.48 9.26 10.74
N LYS A 275 -6.38 8.77 11.97
CA LYS A 275 -7.34 9.03 13.03
C LYS A 275 -6.77 10.10 13.96
N ILE A 276 -7.51 11.18 14.18
CA ILE A 276 -7.09 12.21 15.15
C ILE A 276 -6.85 11.59 16.52
N GLY A 277 -5.71 11.95 17.13
CA GLY A 277 -5.27 11.45 18.43
C GLY A 277 -4.50 10.12 18.40
N SER A 278 -4.20 9.55 17.21
CA SER A 278 -3.43 8.30 17.10
C SER A 278 -2.09 8.41 16.39
N PHE A 279 -1.62 9.62 16.09
CA PHE A 279 -0.37 9.89 15.39
C PHE A 279 0.22 11.24 15.84
N ASP A 280 1.52 11.41 15.63
CA ASP A 280 2.20 12.69 15.78
C ASP A 280 1.99 13.55 14.54
N PHE A 281 1.55 14.81 14.69
CA PHE A 281 1.36 15.69 13.53
C PHE A 281 2.64 15.85 12.69
N ALA A 282 3.81 15.87 13.33
CA ALA A 282 5.10 15.93 12.65
C ALA A 282 5.38 14.70 11.76
N THR A 283 4.92 13.50 12.14
CA THR A 283 5.10 12.30 11.31
C THR A 283 4.20 12.36 10.07
N ALA A 284 2.97 12.87 10.21
CA ALA A 284 2.08 13.08 9.08
C ALA A 284 2.60 14.18 8.13
N GLN A 285 3.15 15.28 8.67
CA GLN A 285 3.78 16.32 7.86
C GLN A 285 4.98 15.78 7.07
N LEU A 286 5.85 15.00 7.72
CA LEU A 286 6.99 14.38 7.05
C LEU A 286 6.53 13.38 5.98
N ALA A 287 5.56 12.52 6.29
CA ALA A 287 5.01 11.56 5.34
C ALA A 287 4.42 12.25 4.10
N LEU A 288 3.69 13.36 4.27
CA LEU A 288 3.18 14.14 3.13
C LEU A 288 4.33 14.82 2.37
N ALA A 289 5.29 15.40 3.08
CA ALA A 289 6.44 16.06 2.47
C ALA A 289 7.33 15.07 1.67
N SER A 290 7.32 13.79 2.02
CA SER A 290 7.99 12.70 1.30
C SER A 290 7.06 11.90 0.38
N SER A 291 5.77 12.26 0.26
CA SER A 291 4.79 11.50 -0.54
C SER A 291 5.07 11.54 -2.06
N TRP A 292 4.54 10.59 -2.82
CA TRP A 292 4.66 10.58 -4.29
C TRP A 292 3.30 10.85 -4.94
N PRO A 293 3.24 11.29 -6.21
CA PRO A 293 1.95 11.38 -6.89
C PRO A 293 1.45 9.98 -7.24
N ILE A 294 0.15 9.86 -7.48
CA ILE A 294 -0.50 8.65 -7.98
C ILE A 294 -0.91 8.86 -9.44
N SER A 295 -0.79 7.83 -10.26
CA SER A 295 -1.24 7.84 -11.64
C SER A 295 -2.76 7.71 -11.72
N ILE A 296 -3.39 8.43 -12.64
CA ILE A 296 -4.83 8.29 -12.87
C ILE A 296 -5.20 6.88 -13.36
N MET A 297 -4.32 6.23 -14.11
CA MET A 297 -4.55 4.85 -14.56
C MET A 297 -4.48 3.81 -13.43
N GLU A 298 -3.77 4.09 -12.33
CA GLU A 298 -3.84 3.23 -11.14
C GLU A 298 -5.25 3.25 -10.52
N PHE A 299 -5.91 4.41 -10.48
CA PHE A 299 -7.29 4.51 -10.00
C PHE A 299 -8.27 3.79 -10.92
N PHE A 300 -8.20 4.02 -12.23
CA PHE A 300 -9.17 3.43 -13.15
C PHE A 300 -9.03 1.91 -13.25
N THR A 301 -7.80 1.40 -13.32
CA THR A 301 -7.59 -0.04 -13.51
C THR A 301 -8.00 -0.87 -12.30
N LEU A 302 -8.03 -0.29 -11.09
CA LEU A 302 -8.56 -0.95 -9.89
C LEU A 302 -9.93 -1.58 -10.13
N PHE A 303 -10.82 -0.88 -10.83
CA PHE A 303 -12.20 -1.30 -11.08
C PHE A 303 -12.32 -2.40 -12.14
N ALA A 304 -11.25 -2.68 -12.87
CA ALA A 304 -11.22 -3.67 -13.96
C ALA A 304 -10.54 -4.99 -13.54
N MET A 305 -10.01 -5.07 -12.32
CA MET A 305 -9.26 -6.25 -11.84
C MET A 305 -10.15 -7.27 -11.14
N ASN A 306 -9.78 -8.55 -11.26
CA ASN A 306 -10.29 -9.61 -10.40
C ASN A 306 -9.39 -9.81 -9.18
N PHE A 307 -10.00 -10.04 -8.03
CA PHE A 307 -9.33 -10.13 -6.73
C PHE A 307 -9.66 -11.40 -5.95
N VAL A 308 -10.54 -12.27 -6.48
CA VAL A 308 -10.82 -13.55 -5.85
C VAL A 308 -9.71 -14.52 -6.19
N SER A 309 -8.90 -14.86 -5.21
CA SER A 309 -7.80 -15.81 -5.32
C SER A 309 -8.24 -17.24 -4.99
N GLN A 310 -7.72 -18.18 -5.78
CA GLN A 310 -7.86 -19.62 -5.53
C GLN A 310 -6.66 -20.19 -4.76
N SER A 311 -5.76 -19.33 -4.27
CA SER A 311 -4.58 -19.74 -3.53
C SER A 311 -4.94 -20.42 -2.21
N THR A 312 -4.14 -21.44 -1.87
CA THR A 312 -4.22 -22.15 -0.59
C THR A 312 -3.24 -21.62 0.43
N ILE A 313 -2.39 -20.64 0.09
CA ILE A 313 -1.39 -20.09 1.01
C ILE A 313 -2.06 -19.43 2.23
N PRO A 314 -1.40 -19.37 3.40
CA PRO A 314 -1.82 -18.51 4.51
C PRO A 314 -1.85 -17.03 4.10
N VAL A 315 -2.99 -16.36 4.35
CA VAL A 315 -3.17 -14.91 4.11
C VAL A 315 -3.68 -14.18 5.35
N LEU A 316 -2.98 -13.12 5.76
CA LEU A 316 -3.43 -12.17 6.77
C LEU A 316 -3.94 -10.89 6.10
N PHE A 317 -5.22 -10.56 6.31
CA PHE A 317 -5.75 -9.23 6.05
C PHE A 317 -5.65 -8.37 7.30
N PHE A 318 -5.19 -7.14 7.15
CA PHE A 318 -4.94 -6.23 8.26
C PHE A 318 -5.46 -4.84 7.94
N THR A 319 -6.27 -4.21 8.79
CA THR A 319 -6.64 -2.79 8.63
C THR A 319 -6.63 -2.04 9.96
N GLY A 320 -6.64 -0.71 9.93
CA GLY A 320 -6.89 0.11 11.11
C GLY A 320 -8.39 0.21 11.41
N SER A 321 -8.78 0.29 12.68
CA SER A 321 -10.20 0.39 13.08
C SER A 321 -10.93 1.60 12.49
N ASN A 322 -10.19 2.66 12.17
CA ASN A 322 -10.71 3.94 11.68
C ASN A 322 -10.21 4.27 10.27
N ASP A 323 -9.96 3.24 9.47
CA ASP A 323 -9.53 3.41 8.09
C ASP A 323 -10.67 3.99 7.23
N MET A 324 -10.52 5.26 6.85
CA MET A 324 -11.50 5.97 6.02
C MET A 324 -11.50 5.51 4.56
N VAL A 325 -10.37 5.02 4.05
CA VAL A 325 -10.24 4.50 2.69
C VAL A 325 -10.95 3.15 2.54
N ILE A 326 -10.86 2.31 3.57
CA ILE A 326 -11.29 0.90 3.50
C ILE A 326 -12.67 0.65 4.08
N CYS A 327 -13.08 1.41 5.10
CA CYS A 327 -14.31 1.16 5.85
C CYS A 327 -15.07 2.45 6.17
N GLN A 328 -14.76 3.56 5.48
CA GLN A 328 -15.36 4.87 5.73
C GLN A 328 -15.20 5.35 7.20
N GLY A 329 -14.17 4.86 7.90
CA GLY A 329 -13.82 5.29 9.26
C GLY A 329 -14.28 4.36 10.38
N ASP A 330 -14.97 3.26 10.07
CA ASP A 330 -15.29 2.20 11.04
C ASP A 330 -15.23 0.80 10.40
N CYS A 331 -14.18 0.06 10.72
CA CYS A 331 -13.97 -1.30 10.19
C CYS A 331 -14.60 -2.41 11.03
N ASN A 332 -15.14 -2.09 12.22
CA ASN A 332 -15.63 -3.10 13.15
C ASN A 332 -16.90 -3.77 12.61
N GLY A 333 -16.96 -5.11 12.69
CA GLY A 333 -18.10 -5.89 12.22
C GLY A 333 -18.26 -5.99 10.69
N VAL A 334 -17.55 -5.18 9.92
CA VAL A 334 -17.65 -5.16 8.44
C VAL A 334 -16.44 -5.79 7.74
N TYR A 335 -15.22 -5.55 8.23
CA TYR A 335 -14.00 -5.84 7.47
C TYR A 335 -13.79 -7.34 7.21
N ALA A 336 -13.91 -8.19 8.23
CA ALA A 336 -13.66 -9.62 8.10
C ALA A 336 -14.59 -10.29 7.08
N ASN A 337 -15.88 -9.93 7.08
CA ASN A 337 -16.87 -10.43 6.12
C ASN A 337 -16.59 -9.95 4.70
N ALA A 338 -15.99 -8.76 4.53
CA ALA A 338 -15.67 -8.21 3.23
C ALA A 338 -14.43 -8.85 2.59
N VAL A 339 -13.46 -9.31 3.38
CA VAL A 339 -12.20 -9.85 2.88
C VAL A 339 -12.16 -11.38 2.79
N ALA A 340 -12.92 -12.11 3.61
CA ALA A 340 -12.95 -13.57 3.58
C ALA A 340 -13.32 -14.17 2.20
N PRO A 341 -14.30 -13.61 1.45
CA PRO A 341 -14.63 -14.10 0.12
C PRO A 341 -13.53 -13.92 -0.94
N LEU A 342 -12.50 -13.11 -0.67
CA LEU A 342 -11.37 -12.92 -1.60
C LEU A 342 -10.42 -14.12 -1.59
N PHE A 343 -10.37 -14.91 -0.51
CA PHE A 343 -9.46 -16.07 -0.39
C PHE A 343 -10.20 -17.30 0.17
N PRO A 344 -11.23 -17.81 -0.54
CA PRO A 344 -12.09 -18.90 -0.05
C PRO A 344 -11.35 -20.23 0.18
N LYS A 345 -10.11 -20.37 -0.32
CA LYS A 345 -9.31 -21.61 -0.22
C LYS A 345 -8.06 -21.50 0.66
N SER A 346 -7.80 -20.34 1.27
CA SER A 346 -6.61 -20.14 2.10
C SER A 346 -6.66 -21.03 3.36
N VAL A 347 -5.59 -21.76 3.65
CA VAL A 347 -5.51 -22.68 4.81
C VAL A 347 -5.19 -21.99 6.14
N GLY A 348 -4.99 -20.67 6.13
CA GLY A 348 -4.60 -19.89 7.30
C GLY A 348 -5.14 -18.46 7.25
N PHE A 349 -6.32 -18.27 6.66
CA PHE A 349 -6.92 -16.95 6.54
C PHE A 349 -7.19 -16.31 7.90
N GLU A 350 -6.70 -15.09 8.11
CA GLU A 350 -7.02 -14.27 9.27
C GLU A 350 -7.34 -12.83 8.83
N ALA A 351 -8.28 -12.19 9.52
CA ALA A 351 -8.58 -10.77 9.37
C ALA A 351 -8.38 -10.07 10.71
N TYR A 352 -7.53 -9.06 10.74
CA TYR A 352 -7.19 -8.29 11.93
C TYR A 352 -7.54 -6.81 11.76
N ILE A 353 -8.06 -6.22 12.83
CA ILE A 353 -8.37 -4.78 12.93
C ILE A 353 -7.53 -4.20 14.05
N GLN A 354 -6.57 -3.34 13.72
CA GLN A 354 -5.74 -2.63 14.68
C GLN A 354 -6.54 -1.50 15.34
N PRO A 355 -6.66 -1.47 16.68
CA PRO A 355 -7.44 -0.45 17.35
C PRO A 355 -6.80 0.93 17.21
N ASN A 356 -7.64 1.97 17.25
CA ASN A 356 -7.24 3.38 17.24
C ASN A 356 -6.26 3.73 16.11
N THR A 357 -6.46 3.20 14.91
CA THR A 357 -5.52 3.37 13.78
C THR A 357 -6.29 3.73 12.51
N GLY A 358 -5.75 4.66 11.72
CA GLY A 358 -6.27 5.02 10.40
C GLY A 358 -5.77 4.07 9.30
N HIS A 359 -5.68 4.58 8.07
CA HIS A 359 -5.14 3.83 6.93
C HIS A 359 -3.62 3.63 7.04
N ILE A 360 -2.88 4.68 7.42
CA ILE A 360 -1.42 4.62 7.53
C ILE A 360 -1.05 3.96 8.86
N LEU A 361 -0.64 2.69 8.77
CA LEU A 361 -0.37 1.86 9.94
C LEU A 361 0.99 2.16 10.58
N THR A 362 1.98 2.51 9.76
CA THR A 362 3.39 2.54 10.16
C THR A 362 3.78 3.76 11.00
N THR A 363 2.98 4.83 10.96
CA THR A 363 3.21 6.06 11.76
C THR A 363 2.17 6.27 12.87
N ALA A 364 1.32 5.27 13.13
CA ALA A 364 0.42 5.27 14.28
C ALA A 364 1.18 5.00 15.59
N TYR A 365 0.74 5.56 16.72
CA TYR A 365 1.42 5.40 18.01
C TYR A 365 1.61 3.94 18.46
N ASN A 366 0.74 3.04 18.01
CA ASN A 366 0.77 1.62 18.31
C ASN A 366 1.30 0.75 17.15
N ALA A 367 2.02 1.34 16.18
CA ALA A 367 2.56 0.65 15.00
C ALA A 367 3.30 -0.66 15.34
N THR A 368 4.16 -0.67 16.37
CA THR A 368 4.89 -1.89 16.77
C THR A 368 3.98 -3.01 17.30
N GLY A 369 2.79 -2.68 17.79
CA GLY A 369 1.74 -3.66 18.10
C GLY A 369 1.21 -4.35 16.84
N GLY A 370 0.95 -3.59 15.78
CA GLY A 370 0.58 -4.12 14.47
C GLY A 370 1.69 -4.98 13.86
N TYR A 371 2.95 -4.55 13.95
CA TYR A 371 4.09 -5.32 13.46
C TYR A 371 4.23 -6.66 14.18
N ARG A 372 3.94 -6.70 15.49
CA ARG A 372 3.92 -7.93 16.28
C ARG A 372 2.86 -8.90 15.77
N VAL A 373 1.64 -8.43 15.53
CA VAL A 373 0.55 -9.26 14.95
C VAL A 373 1.00 -9.90 13.64
N ILE A 374 1.63 -9.12 12.76
CA ILE A 374 2.18 -9.64 11.50
C ILE A 374 3.20 -10.74 11.78
N THR A 375 4.22 -10.49 12.61
CA THR A 375 5.27 -11.51 12.85
C THR A 375 4.78 -12.74 13.61
N ASP A 376 3.81 -12.59 14.50
CA ASP A 376 3.21 -13.71 15.23
C ASP A 376 2.39 -14.58 14.28
N TYR A 377 1.65 -13.96 13.34
CA TYR A 377 0.95 -14.65 12.27
C TYR A 377 1.91 -15.44 11.36
N LEU A 378 3.02 -14.82 10.94
CA LEU A 378 4.03 -15.49 10.12
C LEU A 378 4.59 -16.71 10.85
N LYS A 379 5.03 -16.54 12.10
CA LYS A 379 5.55 -17.62 12.94
C LYS A 379 4.55 -18.75 13.12
N LYS A 380 3.27 -18.44 13.38
CA LYS A 380 2.19 -19.42 13.54
C LYS A 380 2.01 -20.30 12.31
N ASN A 381 2.17 -19.72 11.11
CA ASN A 381 2.05 -20.44 9.84
C ASN A 381 3.38 -21.04 9.34
N GLY A 382 4.41 -21.03 10.20
CA GLY A 382 5.75 -21.53 9.87
C GLY A 382 6.47 -20.71 8.81
N LEU A 383 6.04 -19.46 8.58
CA LEU A 383 6.65 -18.53 7.63
C LEU A 383 7.82 -17.78 8.26
#